data_AF-A0A6A6EB39-F1
#
_entry.id   AF-A0A6A6EB39-F1
#
_cell.length_a   1.000
_cell.length_b   1.000
_cell.length_c   1.000
_cell.angle_alpha   90.00
_cell.angle_beta   90.00
_cell.angle_gamma   90.00
#
_symmetry.space_group_name_H-M   'P 1'
#
loop_
_entity.id
_entity.type
_entity.pdbx_description
1 polymer ?
#
loop_
_entity_poly.entity_id
_entity_poly.type
_entity_poly.pdbx_seq_one_letter_code
_entity_poly.pdbx_strand_id
1 'polypeptide(L)'
;MPAGRPSINIDPYQLELIGLFKEGLTYKQLSQYLRDEYEVKVTDRTIKTRFREWKIGRRLPLDVSTTLKARILVLFFKVGLEDKEILYELRQEGFDISKYILV
;
A
#
# COMPACT_ATOMS: atom_id res chain seq x y z
N MET A 1 -2.48 -8.15 -37.83
CA MET A 1 -2.92 -7.88 -36.44
C MET A 1 -1.85 -8.41 -35.50
N PRO A 2 -1.14 -7.60 -34.69
CA PRO A 2 -0.26 -8.17 -33.69
C PRO A 2 -1.15 -8.80 -32.60
N ALA A 3 -1.07 -10.13 -32.47
CA ALA A 3 -1.69 -10.85 -31.36
C ALA A 3 -1.04 -10.34 -30.06
N GLY A 4 -1.81 -9.61 -29.25
CA GLY A 4 -1.36 -9.16 -27.94
C GLY A 4 -0.88 -10.34 -27.11
N ARG A 5 0.19 -10.15 -26.34
CA ARG A 5 0.74 -11.14 -25.42
C ARG A 5 -0.40 -11.73 -24.57
N PRO A 6 -0.49 -13.06 -24.40
CA PRO A 6 -1.54 -13.65 -23.59
C PRO A 6 -1.56 -12.99 -22.21
N SER A 7 -2.73 -12.47 -21.84
CA SER A 7 -2.97 -11.89 -20.52
C SER A 7 -2.73 -12.99 -19.49
N ILE A 8 -1.67 -12.85 -18.70
CA ILE A 8 -1.45 -13.72 -17.54
C ILE A 8 -2.57 -13.41 -16.56
N ASN A 9 -3.42 -14.40 -16.30
CA ASN A 9 -4.50 -14.27 -15.35
C ASN A 9 -3.94 -14.45 -13.93
N ILE A 10 -3.98 -13.38 -13.13
CA ILE A 10 -3.59 -13.41 -11.71
C ILE A 10 -4.79 -13.28 -10.76
N ASP A 11 -6.00 -13.25 -11.30
CA ASP A 11 -7.25 -13.16 -10.53
C ASP A 11 -7.41 -14.28 -9.48
N PRO A 12 -6.99 -15.54 -9.73
CA PRO A 12 -7.06 -16.59 -8.72
C PRO A 12 -6.26 -16.27 -7.44
N TYR A 13 -5.18 -15.50 -7.57
CA TYR A 13 -4.27 -15.16 -6.47
C TYR A 13 -4.65 -13.84 -5.79
N GLN A 14 -5.77 -13.21 -6.17
CA GLN A 14 -6.15 -11.88 -5.70
C GLN A 14 -6.17 -11.78 -4.17
N LEU A 15 -6.83 -12.71 -3.48
CA LEU A 15 -6.99 -12.65 -2.01
C LEU A 15 -5.65 -12.76 -1.28
N GLU A 16 -4.79 -13.65 -1.76
CA GLU A 16 -3.47 -13.87 -1.19
C GLU A 16 -2.54 -12.68 -1.43
N LEU A 17 -2.53 -12.15 -2.65
CA LEU A 17 -1.79 -10.93 -3.00
C LEU A 17 -2.25 -9.73 -2.17
N ILE A 18 -3.55 -9.62 -1.87
CA ILE A 18 -4.08 -8.58 -0.96
C ILE A 18 -3.54 -8.78 0.45
N GLY A 19 -3.53 -10.02 0.97
CA GLY A 19 -3.00 -10.34 2.29
C GLY A 19 -1.54 -9.92 2.42
N LEU A 20 -0.70 -10.39 1.51
CA LEU A 20 0.71 -10.05 1.45
C LEU A 20 0.94 -8.53 1.26
N PHE A 21 0.10 -7.87 0.46
CA PHE A 21 0.20 -6.43 0.28
C PHE A 21 -0.18 -5.64 1.55
N LYS A 22 -1.11 -6.15 2.37
CA LYS A 22 -1.45 -5.59 3.68
C LYS A 22 -0.36 -5.81 4.73
N GLU A 23 0.37 -6.92 4.63
CA GLU A 23 1.54 -7.20 5.46
C GLU A 23 2.75 -6.32 5.10
N GLY A 24 2.65 -5.52 4.02
CA GLY A 24 3.64 -4.52 3.65
C GLY A 24 4.51 -4.92 2.45
N LEU A 25 4.27 -6.08 1.83
CA LEU A 25 5.05 -6.51 0.66
C LEU A 25 4.90 -5.51 -0.49
N THR A 26 6.01 -5.27 -1.17
CA THR A 26 6.08 -4.43 -2.37
C THR A 26 5.62 -5.20 -3.61
N TYR A 27 5.17 -4.50 -4.64
CA TYR A 27 4.79 -5.13 -5.92
C TYR A 27 5.91 -5.97 -6.54
N LYS A 28 7.18 -5.63 -6.30
CA LYS A 28 8.33 -6.42 -6.75
C LYS A 28 8.40 -7.76 -5.99
N GLN A 29 8.22 -7.72 -4.66
CA GLN A 29 8.17 -8.93 -3.84
C GLN A 29 6.96 -9.80 -4.20
N LEU A 30 5.79 -9.20 -4.46
CA LEU A 30 4.61 -9.93 -4.93
C LEU A 30 4.84 -10.62 -6.29
N SER A 31 5.55 -9.96 -7.21
CA SER A 31 5.91 -10.59 -8.51
C SER A 31 6.88 -11.74 -8.35
N GLN A 32 7.76 -11.65 -7.37
CA GLN A 32 8.72 -12.71 -7.06
C GLN A 32 8.02 -13.87 -6.37
N TYR A 33 7.13 -13.60 -5.41
CA TYR A 33 6.26 -14.59 -4.78
C TYR A 33 5.45 -15.40 -5.79
N LEU A 34 4.77 -14.73 -6.73
CA LEU A 34 4.01 -15.41 -7.79
C LEU A 34 4.88 -16.28 -8.71
N ARG A 35 6.14 -15.87 -8.92
CA ARG A 35 7.09 -16.64 -9.71
C ARG A 35 7.62 -17.85 -8.94
N ASP A 36 7.90 -17.70 -7.66
CA ASP A 36 8.57 -18.72 -6.86
C ASP A 36 7.58 -19.80 -6.40
N GLU A 37 6.36 -19.42 -5.99
CA GLU A 37 5.34 -20.36 -5.51
C GLU A 37 4.48 -20.98 -6.62
N TYR A 38 4.14 -20.18 -7.65
CA TYR A 38 3.17 -20.58 -8.68
C TYR A 38 3.76 -20.67 -10.09
N GLU A 39 5.06 -20.43 -10.26
CA GLU A 39 5.74 -20.29 -11.56
C GLU A 39 5.12 -19.23 -12.50
N VAL A 40 4.31 -18.31 -11.95
CA VAL A 40 3.61 -17.26 -12.69
C VAL A 40 4.51 -16.04 -12.84
N LYS A 41 5.06 -15.84 -14.04
CA LYS A 41 5.94 -14.70 -14.36
C LYS A 41 5.13 -13.44 -14.71
N VAL A 42 4.81 -12.61 -13.72
CA VAL A 42 4.25 -11.27 -13.95
C VAL A 42 5.26 -10.15 -13.69
N THR A 43 5.05 -9.02 -14.36
CA THR A 43 5.80 -7.79 -14.05
C THR A 43 5.12 -7.02 -12.93
N ASP A 44 5.86 -6.19 -12.20
CA ASP A 44 5.32 -5.28 -11.19
C ASP A 44 4.22 -4.36 -11.77
N ARG A 45 4.37 -3.95 -13.05
CA ARG A 45 3.38 -3.17 -13.79
C ARG A 45 2.06 -3.93 -13.95
N THR A 46 2.11 -5.23 -14.25
CA THR A 46 0.92 -6.08 -14.38
C THR A 46 0.17 -6.15 -13.05
N ILE A 47 0.90 -6.35 -11.94
CA ILE A 47 0.31 -6.38 -10.59
C ILE A 47 -0.30 -5.01 -10.25
N LYS A 48 0.41 -3.90 -10.50
CA LYS A 48 -0.10 -2.55 -10.26
C LYS A 48 -1.39 -2.27 -11.03
N THR A 49 -1.47 -2.65 -12.31
CA THR A 49 -2.69 -2.48 -13.12
C THR A 49 -3.84 -3.28 -12.53
N ARG A 50 -3.62 -4.56 -12.19
CA ARG A 50 -4.64 -5.43 -11.59
C ARG A 50 -5.10 -4.94 -10.23
N PHE A 51 -4.18 -4.49 -9.37
CA PHE A 51 -4.53 -3.89 -8.08
C PHE A 51 -5.40 -2.63 -8.25
N ARG A 52 -5.15 -1.81 -9.27
CA ARG A 52 -6.02 -0.66 -9.59
C ARG A 52 -7.40 -1.11 -10.07
N GLU A 53 -7.47 -2.11 -10.95
CA GLU A 53 -8.75 -2.70 -11.43
C GLU A 53 -9.57 -3.28 -10.28
N TRP A 54 -8.92 -3.98 -9.35
CA TRP A 54 -9.50 -4.51 -8.12
C TRP A 54 -9.79 -3.45 -7.06
N LYS A 55 -9.48 -2.17 -7.32
CA LYS A 55 -9.62 -1.04 -6.40
C LYS A 55 -8.89 -1.25 -5.06
N ILE A 56 -7.81 -2.02 -5.07
CA ILE A 56 -6.94 -2.25 -3.91
C ILE A 56 -5.88 -1.15 -3.88
N GLY A 57 -6.07 -0.19 -3.00
CA GLY A 57 -5.04 0.77 -2.61
C GLY A 57 -4.49 0.44 -1.22
N ARG A 58 -3.30 0.97 -0.89
CA ARG A 58 -2.90 1.14 0.52
C ARG A 58 -3.78 2.22 1.15
N ARG A 59 -5.08 1.96 1.30
CA ARG A 59 -5.88 2.73 2.24
C ARG A 59 -5.46 2.24 3.61
N LEU A 60 -4.98 3.15 4.45
CA LEU A 60 -4.89 2.87 5.88
C LEU A 60 -6.25 2.30 6.33
N PRO A 61 -6.26 1.29 7.21
CA PRO A 61 -7.50 0.86 7.85
C PRO A 61 -8.25 2.08 8.38
N LEU A 62 -9.57 2.12 8.21
CA LEU A 62 -10.39 3.29 8.53
C LEU A 62 -10.16 3.78 9.98
N ASP A 63 -9.96 2.84 10.90
CA ASP A 63 -9.67 3.10 12.31
C ASP A 63 -8.30 3.74 12.54
N VAL A 64 -7.28 3.28 11.82
CA VAL A 64 -5.94 3.88 11.86
C VAL A 64 -5.98 5.27 11.23
N SER A 65 -6.72 5.46 10.13
CA SER A 65 -6.90 6.78 9.51
C SER A 65 -7.61 7.78 10.43
N THR A 66 -8.62 7.34 11.18
CA THR A 66 -9.37 8.19 12.11
C THR A 66 -8.53 8.55 13.33
N THR A 67 -7.88 7.54 13.94
CA THR A 67 -6.96 7.74 15.06
C THR A 67 -5.79 8.65 14.67
N LEU A 68 -5.24 8.44 13.47
CA LEU A 68 -4.15 9.24 12.93
C LEU A 68 -4.56 10.71 12.75
N LYS A 69 -5.73 10.96 12.15
CA LYS A 69 -6.26 12.32 11.98
C LYS A 69 -6.50 13.00 13.33
N ALA A 70 -7.10 12.29 14.29
CA ALA A 70 -7.31 12.82 15.63
C ALA A 70 -5.98 13.18 16.31
N ARG A 71 -4.94 12.35 16.11
CA ARG A 71 -3.61 12.60 16.65
C ARG A 71 -2.93 13.81 16.01
N ILE A 72 -2.99 13.92 14.68
CA ILE A 72 -2.49 15.10 13.94
C ILE A 72 -3.14 16.38 14.47
N LEU A 73 -4.47 16.39 14.66
CA LEU A 73 -5.18 17.56 15.20
C LEU A 73 -4.70 17.93 16.61
N VAL A 74 -4.42 16.95 17.46
CA VAL A 74 -3.87 17.19 18.81
C VAL A 74 -2.46 17.78 18.72
N LEU A 75 -1.58 17.18 17.91
CA LEU A 75 -0.19 17.65 17.77
C LEU A 75 -0.13 19.06 17.17
N PHE A 76 -1.01 19.36 16.21
CA PHE A 76 -1.08 20.68 15.59
C PHE A 76 -1.73 21.73 16.50
N PHE A 77 -2.96 21.48 16.99
CA PHE A 77 -3.73 22.51 17.71
C PHE A 77 -3.43 22.60 19.20
N LYS A 78 -3.06 21.49 19.87
CA LYS A 78 -2.78 21.50 21.31
C LYS A 78 -1.30 21.66 21.62
N VAL A 79 -0.43 21.04 20.82
CA VAL A 79 1.03 21.08 21.04
C VAL A 79 1.68 22.19 20.21
N GLY A 80 1.13 22.53 19.04
CA GLY A 80 1.66 23.59 18.19
C GLY A 80 2.86 23.15 17.33
N LEU A 81 2.98 21.84 17.07
CA LEU A 81 4.10 21.29 16.30
C LEU A 81 3.99 21.65 14.81
N GLU A 82 5.13 21.89 14.17
CA GLU A 82 5.22 22.02 12.72
C GLU A 82 5.07 20.66 12.03
N ASP A 83 4.66 20.64 10.76
CA ASP A 83 4.40 19.40 10.01
C ASP A 83 5.55 18.38 10.06
N LYS A 84 6.81 18.85 10.09
CA LYS A 84 8.00 17.98 10.21
C LYS A 84 8.09 17.30 11.57
N GLU A 85 7.73 18.01 12.63
CA GLU A 85 7.73 17.53 14.01
C GLU A 85 6.54 16.61 14.25
N ILE A 86 5.37 16.94 13.69
CA ILE A 86 4.19 16.06 13.68
C ILE A 86 4.54 14.71 13.03
N LEU A 87 5.19 14.73 11.87
CA LEU A 87 5.63 13.49 11.21
C LEU A 87 6.64 12.70 12.04
N TYR A 88 7.52 13.39 12.79
CA TYR A 88 8.48 12.74 13.66
C TYR A 88 7.78 12.03 14.83
N GLU A 89 6.90 12.74 15.56
CA GLU A 89 6.12 12.19 16.67
C GLU A 89 5.26 11.00 16.23
N LEU A 90 4.57 11.12 15.10
CA LEU A 90 3.74 10.02 14.60
C LEU A 90 4.56 8.77 14.22
N ARG A 91 5.79 8.95 13.76
CA ARG A 91 6.71 7.81 13.54
C ARG A 91 7.17 7.18 14.85
N GLN A 92 7.42 7.98 15.89
CA GLN A 92 7.74 7.47 17.23
C GLN A 92 6.58 6.68 17.83
N GLU A 93 5.35 7.07 17.53
CA GLU A 93 4.12 6.35 17.93
C GLU A 93 3.85 5.07 17.11
N GLY A 94 4.71 4.75 16.13
CA GLY A 94 4.61 3.53 15.33
C GLY A 94 3.75 3.65 14.07
N PHE A 95 3.33 4.86 13.69
CA PHE A 95 2.65 5.06 12.42
C PHE A 95 3.67 5.13 11.26
N ASP A 96 3.56 4.21 10.30
CA ASP A 96 4.38 4.23 9.08
C ASP A 96 3.82 5.25 8.06
N ILE A 97 4.15 6.52 8.27
CA ILE A 97 3.65 7.65 7.50
C ILE A 97 4.72 8.14 6.53
N SER A 98 4.37 8.11 5.24
CA SER A 98 5.13 8.79 4.19
C SER A 98 4.82 10.29 4.19
N LYS A 99 5.84 11.12 3.90
CA LYS A 99 5.81 12.59 3.91
C LYS A 99 4.62 13.23 3.13
N TYR A 100 3.98 12.48 2.26
CA TYR A 100 2.90 12.93 1.37
C TYR A 100 1.47 12.76 1.92
N ILE A 101 1.29 12.40 3.20
CA ILE A 101 -0.05 12.24 3.81
C ILE A 101 -0.60 13.56 4.37
N LEU A 102 0.25 14.54 4.67
CA LEU A 102 -0.13 15.86 5.19
C LEU A 102 -0.42 16.91 4.09
N VAL A 103 -0.97 16.49 2.94
CA VAL A 103 -1.35 17.40 1.84
C VAL A 103 -2.86 17.55 1.78
#